data_AF-A0A1K1NGG7-F1
#
_entry.id   AF-A0A1K1NGG7-F1
#
_cell.length_a   1.000
_cell.length_b   1.000
_cell.length_c   1.000
_cell.angle_alpha   90.00
_cell.angle_beta   90.00
_cell.angle_gamma   90.00
#
_symmetry.space_group_name_H-M   'P 1'
#
loop_
_entity.id
_entity.type
_entity.pdbx_description
1 polymer ?
#
loop_
_entity_poly.entity_id
_entity_poly.type
_entity_poly.pdbx_seq_one_letter_code
_entity_poly.pdbx_strand_id
1 'polypeptide(L)'
;MTFPAKTVFYFSFYMFALSLTLLLAPGWLAGMLGYGPDSYIWVRLIGMFLLYLAFDYFQASRENMRGFFYLTVYTRASIPAFMAVFVMLGMLKPIFLLLSMIDFSGAMLTWGALRSTSRKKRTSTSAEDESSGLSD
;
A
#
# COMPACT_ATOMS: atom_id res chain seq x y z
N MET A 1 -3.09 5.90 18.09
CA MET A 1 -2.50 5.62 16.75
C MET A 1 -2.18 6.92 16.05
N THR A 2 -0.97 7.06 15.50
CA THR A 2 -0.60 8.24 14.71
C THR A 2 -1.40 8.30 13.41
N PHE A 3 -1.53 9.48 12.79
CA PHE A 3 -2.26 9.65 11.53
C PHE A 3 -1.80 8.68 10.40
N PRO A 4 -0.48 8.41 10.24
CA PRO A 4 0.01 7.37 9.32
C PRO A 4 -0.49 5.96 9.64
N ALA A 5 -0.47 5.57 10.92
CA ALA A 5 -0.93 4.25 11.32
C ALA A 5 -2.41 4.02 10.97
N LYS A 6 -3.27 5.04 11.12
CA LYS A 6 -4.69 4.92 10.71
C LYS A 6 -4.84 4.67 9.21
N THR A 7 -4.06 5.35 8.36
CA THR A 7 -4.14 5.13 6.90
C THR A 7 -3.71 3.73 6.48
N VAL A 8 -2.62 3.22 7.07
CA VAL A 8 -2.15 1.84 6.81
C VAL A 8 -3.12 0.81 7.37
N PHE A 9 -3.78 1.11 8.50
CA PHE A 9 -4.81 0.24 9.09
C PHE A 9 -6.01 0.05 8.16
N TYR A 10 -6.61 1.14 7.63
CA TYR A 10 -7.72 1.02 6.68
C TYR A 10 -7.30 0.33 5.38
N PHE A 11 -6.08 0.61 4.91
CA PHE A 11 -5.53 -0.08 3.74
C PHE A 11 -5.37 -1.58 3.97
N SER A 12 -4.99 -2.00 5.19
CA SER A 12 -4.86 -3.42 5.55
C SER A 12 -6.20 -4.14 5.46
N PHE A 13 -7.29 -3.49 5.88
CA PHE A 13 -8.65 -4.04 5.74
C PHE A 13 -9.07 -4.18 4.27
N TYR A 14 -8.74 -3.19 3.44
CA TYR A 14 -8.94 -3.29 1.99
C TYR A 14 -8.17 -4.47 1.39
N MET A 15 -6.89 -4.64 1.76
CA MET A 15 -6.08 -5.78 1.32
C MET A 15 -6.64 -7.13 1.79
N PHE A 16 -7.19 -7.20 3.01
CA PHE A 16 -7.88 -8.39 3.50
C PHE A 16 -9.11 -8.74 2.66
N ALA A 17 -9.98 -7.77 2.40
CA ALA A 17 -11.17 -8.00 1.58
C ALA A 17 -10.80 -8.39 0.14
N LEU A 18 -9.79 -7.72 -0.43
CA LEU A 18 -9.29 -8.02 -1.77
C LEU A 18 -8.70 -9.43 -1.84
N SER A 19 -7.77 -9.77 -0.96
CA SER A 19 -7.13 -11.08 -0.91
C SER A 19 -8.13 -12.21 -0.70
N LEU A 20 -9.10 -12.04 0.20
CA LEU A 20 -10.15 -13.03 0.42
C LEU A 20 -11.04 -13.21 -0.82
N THR A 21 -11.33 -12.12 -1.54
CA THR A 21 -12.07 -12.17 -2.80
C THR A 21 -11.28 -12.95 -3.87
N LEU A 22 -9.97 -12.70 -4.02
CA LEU A 22 -9.12 -13.49 -4.94
C LEU A 22 -9.04 -14.96 -4.54
N LEU A 23 -9.05 -15.27 -3.24
CA LEU A 23 -8.92 -16.63 -2.72
C LEU A 23 -10.21 -17.45 -2.92
N LEU A 24 -11.36 -16.85 -2.62
CA LEU A 24 -12.66 -17.53 -2.58
C LEU A 24 -13.40 -17.44 -3.92
N ALA A 25 -13.29 -16.30 -4.61
CA ALA A 25 -13.97 -16.02 -5.87
C ALA A 25 -12.99 -15.59 -6.98
N PRO A 26 -11.98 -16.43 -7.32
CA PRO A 26 -10.97 -16.07 -8.33
C PRO A 26 -11.60 -15.75 -9.69
N GLY A 27 -12.72 -16.40 -10.04
CA GLY A 27 -13.38 -16.21 -11.33
C GLY A 27 -13.97 -14.81 -11.56
N TRP A 28 -14.30 -14.06 -10.49
CA TRP A 28 -14.78 -12.69 -10.64
C TRP A 28 -13.67 -11.78 -11.16
N LEU A 29 -12.54 -11.77 -10.47
CA LEU A 29 -11.43 -10.91 -10.83
C LEU A 29 -10.68 -11.46 -12.05
N ALA A 30 -10.42 -12.77 -12.10
CA ALA A 30 -9.81 -13.41 -13.27
C ALA A 30 -10.65 -13.21 -14.53
N GLY A 31 -11.98 -13.30 -14.43
CA GLY A 31 -12.90 -13.04 -15.53
C GLY A 31 -12.84 -11.59 -16.03
N MET A 32 -12.82 -10.61 -15.13
CA MET A 32 -12.61 -9.19 -15.49
C MET A 32 -11.24 -8.93 -16.11
N LEU A 33 -10.21 -9.64 -15.66
CA LEU A 33 -8.85 -9.59 -16.21
C LEU A 33 -8.72 -10.40 -17.52
N GLY A 34 -9.77 -11.11 -17.94
CA GLY A 34 -9.82 -11.91 -19.16
C GLY A 34 -9.00 -13.21 -19.09
N TYR A 35 -8.81 -13.77 -17.90
CA TYR A 35 -8.16 -15.06 -17.70
C TYR A 35 -9.18 -16.18 -17.59
N GLY A 36 -8.86 -17.32 -18.19
CA GLY A 36 -9.67 -18.53 -18.12
C GLY A 36 -9.47 -19.30 -16.81
N PRO A 37 -10.26 -20.37 -16.61
CA PRO A 37 -10.22 -21.22 -15.42
C PRO A 37 -8.83 -21.78 -15.08
N ASP A 38 -7.99 -22.00 -16.10
CA ASP A 38 -6.62 -22.53 -15.96
C ASP A 38 -5.71 -21.63 -15.09
N SER A 39 -6.05 -20.34 -14.99
CA SER A 39 -5.29 -19.37 -14.20
C SER A 39 -5.81 -19.21 -12.77
N TYR A 40 -6.95 -19.83 -12.42
CA TYR A 40 -7.59 -19.60 -11.11
C TYR A 40 -6.71 -20.03 -9.94
N ILE A 41 -5.89 -21.07 -10.10
CA ILE A 41 -4.96 -21.51 -9.05
C ILE A 41 -3.91 -20.45 -8.76
N TRP A 42 -3.37 -19.81 -9.80
CA TRP A 42 -2.39 -18.72 -9.68
C TRP A 42 -3.02 -17.48 -9.04
N VAL A 43 -4.27 -17.17 -9.38
CA VAL A 43 -5.03 -16.06 -8.76
C VAL A 43 -5.24 -16.30 -7.26
N ARG A 44 -5.58 -17.53 -6.85
CA ARG A 44 -5.67 -17.89 -5.43
C ARG A 44 -4.30 -17.78 -4.74
N LEU A 45 -3.23 -18.23 -5.40
CA LEU A 45 -1.88 -18.14 -4.84
C LEU A 45 -1.46 -16.68 -4.60
N ILE A 46 -1.73 -15.78 -5.55
CA ILE A 46 -1.50 -14.34 -5.40
C ILE A 46 -2.37 -13.77 -4.28
N GLY A 47 -3.65 -14.15 -4.22
CA GLY A 47 -4.55 -13.78 -3.13
C GLY A 47 -4.00 -14.17 -1.75
N MET A 48 -3.42 -15.36 -1.62
CA MET A 48 -2.78 -15.81 -0.38
C MET A 48 -1.60 -14.92 0.03
N PHE A 49 -0.72 -14.58 -0.92
CA PHE A 49 0.39 -13.66 -0.63
C PHE A 49 -0.09 -12.27 -0.21
N LEU A 50 -1.12 -11.74 -0.88
CA LEU A 50 -1.73 -10.47 -0.49
C LEU A 50 -2.33 -10.52 0.92
N LEU A 51 -2.89 -11.67 1.33
CA LEU A 51 -3.41 -11.88 2.68
C LEU A 51 -2.30 -11.80 3.72
N TYR A 52 -1.14 -12.42 3.46
CA TYR A 52 0.02 -12.34 4.35
C TYR A 52 0.53 -10.91 4.48
N LEU A 53 0.63 -10.18 3.36
CA LEU A 53 0.97 -8.76 3.36
C LEU A 53 -0.05 -7.93 4.17
N ALA A 54 -1.34 -8.26 4.10
CA ALA A 54 -2.37 -7.57 4.88
C ALA A 54 -2.16 -7.75 6.39
N PHE A 55 -1.75 -8.94 6.83
CA PHE A 55 -1.37 -9.19 8.22
C PHE A 55 -0.13 -8.39 8.64
N ASP A 56 0.90 -8.36 7.79
CA ASP A 56 2.11 -7.57 8.06
C ASP A 56 1.81 -6.08 8.17
N TYR A 57 0.96 -5.54 7.27
CA TYR A 57 0.53 -4.14 7.33
C TYR A 57 -0.30 -3.84 8.59
N PHE A 58 -1.16 -4.77 9.00
CA PHE A 58 -1.95 -4.64 10.22
C PHE A 58 -1.06 -4.59 11.46
N GLN A 59 -0.10 -5.53 11.58
CA GLN A 59 0.85 -5.58 12.69
C GLN A 59 1.79 -4.36 12.69
N ALA A 60 2.36 -3.98 11.54
CA ALA A 60 3.22 -2.81 11.43
C ALA A 60 2.50 -1.49 11.76
N SER A 61 1.21 -1.40 11.42
CA SER A 61 0.33 -0.29 11.82
C SER A 61 0.15 -0.22 13.33
N ARG A 62 -0.12 -1.36 13.97
CA ARG A 62 -0.29 -1.46 15.43
C ARG A 62 0.95 -1.02 16.19
N GLU A 63 2.13 -1.48 15.75
CA GLU A 63 3.43 -1.18 16.34
C GLU A 63 4.02 0.19 15.90
N ASN A 64 3.30 0.98 15.08
CA ASN A 64 3.75 2.28 14.54
C ASN A 64 5.17 2.22 13.92
N MET A 65 5.50 1.13 13.22
CA MET A 65 6.82 0.91 12.62
C MET A 65 7.05 1.82 11.41
N ARG A 66 7.43 3.07 11.66
CA ARG A 66 7.61 4.10 10.62
C ARG A 66 8.58 3.68 9.51
N GLY A 67 9.63 2.93 9.85
CA GLY A 67 10.58 2.40 8.87
C GLY A 67 9.91 1.44 7.87
N PHE A 68 8.99 0.60 8.35
CA PHE A 68 8.23 -0.31 7.50
C PHE A 68 7.30 0.44 6.54
N PHE A 69 6.70 1.55 6.98
CA PHE A 69 5.86 2.37 6.11
C PHE A 69 6.63 2.96 4.92
N TYR A 70 7.90 3.38 5.10
CA TYR A 70 8.72 3.80 3.98
C TYR A 70 9.00 2.66 3.00
N LEU A 71 9.33 1.47 3.52
CA LEU A 71 9.59 0.31 2.69
C LEU A 71 8.37 -0.07 1.84
N THR A 72 7.17 0.02 2.40
CA THR A 72 5.92 -0.24 1.66
C THR A 72 5.61 0.77 0.56
N VAL A 73 6.03 2.03 0.72
CA VAL A 73 5.89 3.03 -0.36
C VAL A 73 6.80 2.67 -1.52
N TYR A 74 8.06 2.29 -1.25
CA TYR A 74 9.00 1.89 -2.32
C TYR A 74 8.54 0.64 -3.05
N THR A 75 8.12 -0.41 -2.31
CA THR A 75 7.67 -1.65 -2.95
C THR A 75 6.42 -1.42 -3.78
N ARG A 76 5.42 -0.70 -3.28
CA ARG A 76 4.20 -0.41 -4.07
C ARG A 76 4.41 0.55 -5.22
N ALA A 77 5.32 1.52 -5.10
CA ALA A 77 5.68 2.41 -6.21
C ALA A 77 6.42 1.68 -7.33
N SER A 78 7.09 0.56 -7.02
CA SER A 78 7.76 -0.26 -8.04
C SER A 78 6.79 -1.07 -8.91
N ILE A 79 5.62 -1.45 -8.39
CA ILE A 79 4.61 -2.24 -9.11
C ILE A 79 4.21 -1.63 -10.46
N PRO A 80 3.81 -0.35 -10.57
CA PRO A 80 3.46 0.23 -11.87
C PRO A 80 4.64 0.24 -12.86
N ALA A 81 5.89 0.40 -12.38
CA ALA A 81 7.06 0.34 -13.25
C ALA A 81 7.25 -1.07 -13.84
N PHE A 82 7.17 -2.12 -13.02
CA PHE A 82 7.23 -3.50 -13.50
C PHE A 82 6.06 -3.85 -14.43
N MET A 83 4.84 -3.45 -14.08
CA MET A 83 3.65 -3.70 -14.90
C MET A 83 3.75 -2.99 -16.26
N ALA A 84 4.27 -1.76 -16.31
CA ALA A 84 4.50 -1.06 -17.57
C ALA A 84 5.49 -1.81 -18.48
N VAL A 85 6.60 -2.31 -17.92
CA VAL A 85 7.59 -3.11 -18.67
C VAL A 85 6.95 -4.40 -19.20
N PHE A 86 6.22 -5.14 -18.37
CA PHE A 86 5.59 -6.41 -18.81
C PHE A 86 4.48 -6.22 -19.84
N VAL A 87 3.74 -5.12 -19.78
CA VAL A 87 2.75 -4.77 -20.81
C VAL A 87 3.45 -4.38 -22.12
N MET A 88 4.53 -3.59 -22.06
CA MET A 88 5.31 -3.23 -23.27
C MET A 88 5.94 -4.46 -23.95
N LEU A 89 6.33 -5.47 -23.16
CA LEU A 89 6.85 -6.75 -23.66
C LEU A 89 5.75 -7.71 -24.13
N GLY A 90 4.47 -7.34 -24.03
CA GLY A 90 3.33 -8.18 -24.43
C GLY A 90 3.06 -9.39 -23.52
N MET A 91 3.70 -9.45 -22.34
CA MET A 91 3.59 -10.56 -21.40
C MET A 91 2.34 -10.48 -20.52
N LEU A 92 1.83 -9.27 -20.30
CA LEU A 92 0.64 -9.00 -19.48
C LEU A 92 -0.37 -8.16 -20.26
N LYS A 93 -1.64 -8.32 -19.90
CA LYS A 93 -2.72 -7.50 -20.45
C LYS A 93 -2.67 -6.06 -19.90
N PRO A 94 -3.09 -5.05 -20.66
CA PRO A 94 -3.11 -3.65 -20.20
C PRO A 94 -3.94 -3.42 -18.93
N ILE A 95 -4.88 -4.31 -18.62
CA ILE A 95 -5.71 -4.26 -17.41
C ILE A 95 -4.88 -4.26 -16.10
N PHE A 96 -3.68 -4.86 -16.11
CA PHE A 96 -2.76 -4.84 -14.96
C PHE A 96 -2.21 -3.44 -14.65
N LEU A 97 -2.16 -2.55 -15.65
CA LEU A 97 -1.80 -1.15 -15.43
C LEU A 97 -2.86 -0.46 -14.56
N LEU A 98 -4.15 -0.75 -14.76
CA LEU A 98 -5.23 -0.21 -13.94
C LEU A 98 -5.16 -0.73 -12.49
N LEU A 99 -4.85 -2.01 -12.32
CA LEU A 99 -4.64 -2.57 -10.97
C LEU A 99 -3.44 -1.90 -10.28
N SER A 100 -2.35 -1.67 -11.01
CA SER A 100 -1.16 -0.98 -10.49
C SER A 100 -1.42 0.49 -10.12
N MET A 101 -2.39 1.15 -10.78
CA MET A 101 -2.81 2.51 -10.46
C MET A 101 -3.53 2.57 -9.10
N ILE A 102 -4.29 1.54 -8.75
CA ILE A 102 -4.94 1.42 -7.44
C ILE A 102 -3.87 1.26 -6.35
N ASP A 103 -2.87 0.40 -6.58
CA ASP A 103 -1.74 0.22 -5.66
C ASP A 103 -0.91 1.51 -5.50
N PHE A 104 -0.68 2.23 -6.60
CA PHE A 104 0.03 3.50 -6.60
C PHE A 104 -0.71 4.56 -5.78
N SER A 105 -2.03 4.62 -5.91
CA SER A 105 -2.88 5.52 -5.11
C SER A 105 -2.73 5.23 -3.60
N GLY A 106 -2.70 3.95 -3.21
CA GLY A 106 -2.42 3.52 -1.84
C GLY A 106 -1.03 3.91 -1.34
N ALA A 107 0.00 3.81 -2.20
CA ALA A 107 1.35 4.27 -1.90
C ALA A 107 1.39 5.80 -1.67
N MET A 108 0.69 6.56 -2.52
CA MET A 108 0.66 8.02 -2.48
C MET A 108 -0.04 8.55 -1.21
N LEU A 109 -1.12 7.90 -0.77
CA LEU A 109 -1.78 8.18 0.51
C LEU A 109 -0.83 7.94 1.71
N THR A 110 -0.10 6.83 1.70
CA THR A 110 0.85 6.47 2.76
C THR A 110 2.03 7.47 2.80
N TRP A 111 2.52 7.88 1.64
CA TRP A 111 3.57 8.89 1.51
C TRP A 111 3.13 10.28 1.99
N GLY A 112 1.91 10.70 1.65
CA GLY A 112 1.30 11.93 2.16
C GLY A 112 1.19 11.94 3.69
N ALA A 113 0.79 10.82 4.28
CA ALA A 113 0.69 10.67 5.74
C ALA A 113 2.07 10.73 6.43
N LEU A 114 3.10 10.12 5.84
CA LEU A 114 4.49 10.21 6.33
C LEU A 114 5.02 11.65 6.29
N ARG A 115 4.76 12.39 5.20
CA ARG A 115 5.16 13.81 5.06
C ARG A 115 4.46 14.73 6.07
N SER A 116 3.17 14.52 6.34
CA SER A 116 2.43 15.33 7.31
C SER A 116 2.95 15.17 8.75
N THR A 117 3.55 14.02 9.07
CA THR A 117 4.11 13.75 10.40
C THR A 117 5.46 14.46 10.60
N SER A 118 6.25 14.62 9.52
CA SER A 118 7.52 15.35 9.56
C SER A 118 7.33 16.86 9.68
N ARG A 119 6.24 17.42 9.13
CA ARG A 119 5.95 18.85 9.24
C ARG A 119 5.60 19.28 10.67
N LYS A 120 4.86 18.44 11.42
CA LYS A 120 4.44 18.75 12.80
C LYS A 120 5.60 18.79 13.79
N LYS A 121 6.66 18.00 13.56
CA LYS A 121 7.85 17.97 14.43
C LYS A 121 8.70 19.25 14.32
N ARG A 122 8.71 19.91 13.15
CA ARG A 122 9.43 21.19 12.95
C ARG A 122 8.74 22.37 13.63
N THR A 123 7.42 22.37 13.68
CA THR A 123 6.65 23.49 14.26
C THR A 123 6.67 23.47 15.79
N SER A 124 6.76 22.30 16.43
CA SER A 124 6.88 22.21 17.89
C SER A 124 8.27 22.62 18.39
N THR A 125 9.34 22.22 17.70
CA THR A 125 10.71 22.60 18.07
C THR A 125 10.94 24.10 17.92
N SER A 126 10.42 24.72 16.87
CA SER A 126 10.56 26.18 16.68
C SER A 126 9.78 27.01 17.72
N ALA A 127 8.69 26.46 18.28
CA ALA A 127 7.90 27.14 19.31
C ALA A 127 8.49 26.98 20.72
N GLU A 128 9.21 25.89 20.99
CA GLU A 128 9.99 25.71 22.24
C GLU A 128 11.24 26.60 22.27
N ASP A 129 11.95 26.74 21.14
CA ASP A 129 13.12 27.61 21.03
C ASP A 129 12.77 29.11 21.13
N GLU A 130 11.62 29.54 20.59
CA GLU A 130 11.16 30.95 20.73
C GLU A 130 10.69 31.28 22.16
N SER A 131 10.16 30.31 22.91
CA SER A 131 9.70 30.58 24.28
C SER A 131 10.85 30.61 25.29
N SER A 132 11.96 29.91 25.04
CA SER A 132 13.13 29.94 25.93
C SER A 132 14.01 31.18 25.72
N GLY A 133 14.01 31.77 24.53
CA GLY A 133 14.79 32.97 24.21
C GLY A 133 14.18 34.31 24.64
N LEU A 134 12.94 34.32 25.16
CA LEU A 134 12.25 35.52 25.65
C LEU A 134 12.35 35.68 27.18
N SER A 135 13.08 34.78 27.85
CA SER A 135 13.20 34.71 29.32
C SER A 135 14.51 35.31 29.86
N ASP A 136 15.43 35.70 28.97
CA ASP A 136 16.75 36.29 29.27
C ASP A 136 16.79 37.76 28.83
#